data_AF-Q4R9N9-F1
#
_entry.id   AF-Q4R9N9-F1
#
_cell.length_a   1.000
_cell.length_b   1.000
_cell.length_c   1.000
_cell.angle_alpha   90.00
_cell.angle_beta   90.00
_cell.angle_gamma   90.00
#
_symmetry.space_group_name_H-M   'P 1'
#
loop_
_entity.id
_entity.type
_entity.pdbx_description
1 polymer ?
#
loop_
_entity_poly.entity_id
_entity_poly.type
_entity_poly.pdbx_seq_one_letter_code
_entity_poly.pdbx_strand_id
1 'polypeptide(L)'
;LDIYGFEIFDNKQVFEQFCINYCNEKLQRLFIQLILQQEQGEYQREGITWQYVAKRCVNARAESVCCCWQVDYFNNQVIVDLMEEPHKGIISILDEACLTVGNVTDMVCLDSMDSKL
;
A
#
# COMPACT_ATOMS: atom_id res chain seq x y z
N LEU A 1 0.15 1.11 -20.13
CA LEU A 1 1.39 1.10 -19.33
C LEU A 1 1.71 -0.37 -19.10
N ASP A 2 2.89 -0.82 -19.50
CA ASP A 2 3.35 -2.20 -19.28
C ASP A 2 4.30 -2.18 -18.07
N ILE A 3 3.98 -2.97 -17.04
CA ILE A 3 4.71 -3.00 -15.76
C ILE A 3 4.95 -4.45 -15.35
N TYR A 4 6.07 -4.68 -14.66
CA TYR A 4 6.36 -5.98 -14.06
C TYR A 4 5.36 -6.31 -12.95
N GLY A 5 4.89 -7.57 -12.92
CA GLY A 5 4.00 -8.06 -11.87
C GLY A 5 4.74 -8.27 -10.54
N PHE A 6 3.98 -8.57 -9.48
CA PHE A 6 4.54 -8.88 -8.15
C PHE A 6 5.37 -10.17 -8.19
N GLU A 7 6.56 -10.17 -7.58
CA GLU A 7 7.50 -11.28 -7.60
C GLU A 7 7.74 -11.86 -6.20
N ILE A 8 7.59 -13.18 -6.07
CA ILE A 8 7.91 -13.94 -4.84
C ILE A 8 8.73 -15.17 -5.25
N PHE A 9 9.96 -15.26 -4.75
CA PHE A 9 10.87 -16.38 -5.02
C PHE A 9 11.26 -17.10 -3.72
N ASP A 10 11.47 -18.41 -3.81
CA ASP A 10 11.67 -19.28 -2.65
C ASP A 10 13.01 -19.07 -1.94
N ASN A 11 14.09 -18.75 -2.67
CA ASN A 11 15.44 -18.91 -2.14
C ASN A 11 16.17 -17.61 -1.86
N LYS A 12 15.83 -16.47 -2.50
CA LYS A 12 16.26 -15.10 -2.17
C LYS A 12 15.32 -14.07 -2.83
N GLN A 13 14.72 -13.16 -2.06
CA GLN A 13 14.33 -11.85 -2.60
C GLN A 13 15.62 -11.02 -2.65
N VAL A 14 16.09 -10.66 -3.86
CA VAL A 14 17.18 -9.68 -4.01
C VAL A 14 16.60 -8.28 -4.17
N PHE A 15 17.47 -7.28 -4.15
CA PHE A 15 17.09 -5.87 -4.16
C PHE A 15 16.22 -5.49 -5.37
N GLU A 16 16.37 -6.19 -6.49
CA GLU A 16 15.56 -6.01 -7.69
C GLU A 16 14.08 -6.37 -7.45
N GLN A 17 13.78 -7.51 -6.81
CA GLN A 17 12.40 -7.89 -6.45
C GLN A 17 11.82 -6.89 -5.46
N PHE A 18 12.63 -6.40 -4.53
CA PHE A 18 12.22 -5.35 -3.59
C PHE A 18 11.75 -4.10 -4.34
N CYS A 19 12.50 -3.63 -5.34
CA CYS A 19 12.14 -2.47 -6.14
C CYS A 19 10.85 -2.69 -6.95
N ILE A 20 10.68 -3.89 -7.54
CA ILE A 20 9.49 -4.27 -8.30
C ILE A 20 8.25 -4.29 -7.38
N ASN A 21 8.35 -4.93 -6.23
CA ASN A 21 7.24 -5.07 -5.29
C ASN A 21 6.87 -3.72 -4.67
N TYR A 22 7.85 -2.88 -4.31
CA TYR A 22 7.61 -1.51 -3.84
C TYR A 22 6.88 -0.65 -4.89
N CYS A 23 7.28 -0.74 -6.17
CA CYS A 23 6.58 -0.06 -7.25
C CYS A 23 5.12 -0.54 -7.35
N ASN A 24 4.89 -1.85 -7.27
CA ASN A 24 3.56 -2.44 -7.28
C ASN A 24 2.70 -1.99 -6.10
N GLU A 25 3.26 -1.88 -4.88
CA GLU A 25 2.54 -1.34 -3.71
C GLU A 25 2.09 0.11 -3.92
N LYS A 26 2.96 0.97 -4.48
CA LYS A 26 2.56 2.36 -4.78
C LYS A 26 1.47 2.43 -5.84
N LEU A 27 1.53 1.58 -6.86
CA LEU A 27 0.52 1.51 -7.91
C LEU A 27 -0.82 0.99 -7.38
N GLN A 28 -0.81 -0.05 -6.55
CA GLN A 28 -2.01 -0.57 -5.89
C GLN A 28 -2.67 0.52 -5.05
N ARG A 29 -1.89 1.26 -4.26
CA ARG A 29 -2.41 2.36 -3.44
C ARG A 29 -3.09 3.42 -4.29
N LEU A 30 -2.41 3.89 -5.34
CA LEU A 30 -2.93 4.90 -6.25
C LEU A 30 -4.22 4.40 -6.93
N PHE A 31 -4.22 3.15 -7.39
CA PHE A 31 -5.38 2.55 -8.03
C PHE A 31 -6.59 2.51 -7.10
N ILE A 32 -6.43 2.00 -5.88
CA ILE A 32 -7.52 1.93 -4.90
C ILE A 32 -8.04 3.33 -4.57
N GLN A 33 -7.15 4.30 -4.34
CA GLN A 33 -7.54 5.66 -4.05
C GLN A 33 -8.36 6.28 -5.20
N LEU A 34 -7.90 6.12 -6.45
CA LEU A 34 -8.59 6.67 -7.62
C LEU A 34 -9.97 6.03 -7.82
N ILE A 35 -10.05 4.71 -7.72
CA ILE A 35 -11.32 3.99 -7.87
C ILE A 35 -12.30 4.43 -6.77
N LEU A 36 -11.88 4.47 -5.50
CA LEU A 36 -12.76 4.89 -4.42
C LEU A 36 -13.22 6.35 -4.57
N GLN A 37 -12.33 7.25 -4.99
CA GLN A 37 -12.69 8.65 -5.25
C GLN A 37 -13.67 8.78 -6.42
N GLN A 38 -13.44 8.01 -7.50
CA GLN A 38 -14.31 8.01 -8.67
C GLN A 38 -15.70 7.50 -8.30
N GLU A 39 -15.79 6.37 -7.62
CA GLU A 39 -17.06 5.79 -7.15
C GLU A 39 -17.78 6.77 -6.22
N GLN A 40 -17.12 7.33 -5.19
CA GLN A 40 -17.74 8.34 -4.33
C GLN A 40 -18.28 9.53 -5.12
N GLY A 41 -17.59 9.95 -6.19
CA GLY A 41 -18.03 11.01 -7.08
C GLY A 41 -19.28 10.64 -7.90
N GLU A 42 -19.38 9.42 -8.43
CA GLU A 42 -20.59 8.94 -9.12
C GLU A 42 -21.78 8.87 -8.16
N TYR A 43 -21.59 8.34 -6.96
CA TYR A 43 -22.66 8.25 -5.95
C TYR A 43 -23.19 9.63 -5.56
N GLN A 44 -22.30 10.63 -5.42
CA GLN A 44 -22.71 12.01 -5.18
C GLN A 44 -23.49 12.60 -6.36
N ARG A 45 -23.09 12.32 -7.61
CA ARG A 45 -23.80 12.76 -8.82
C ARG A 45 -25.20 12.17 -8.90
N GLU A 46 -25.37 10.91 -8.52
CA GLU A 46 -26.65 10.21 -8.54
C GLU A 46 -27.52 10.51 -7.29
N GLY A 47 -27.00 11.28 -6.32
CA GLY A 47 -27.71 11.60 -5.08
C GLY A 47 -27.85 10.41 -4.12
N ILE A 48 -27.01 9.38 -4.29
CA ILE A 48 -27.02 8.18 -3.46
C ILE A 48 -26.23 8.45 -2.18
N THR A 49 -26.85 8.18 -1.03
CA THR A 49 -26.19 8.37 0.27
C THR A 49 -25.12 7.30 0.49
N TRP A 50 -23.89 7.74 0.75
CA TRP A 50 -22.77 6.87 1.09
C TRP A 50 -22.89 6.35 2.53
N GLN A 51 -23.12 5.04 2.72
CA GLN A 51 -23.29 4.44 4.05
C GLN A 51 -22.15 3.48 4.43
N TYR A 52 -21.72 3.56 5.70
CA TYR A 52 -20.70 2.69 6.30
C TYR A 52 -21.23 1.25 6.42
N VAL A 53 -20.49 0.25 5.92
CA VAL A 53 -20.94 -1.17 5.81
C VAL A 53 -20.86 -1.93 7.15
N ALA A 54 -20.91 -1.23 8.29
CA ALA A 54 -20.94 -1.86 9.61
C ALA A 54 -22.30 -2.53 9.94
N LYS A 55 -23.32 -2.39 9.10
CA LYS A 55 -24.60 -3.09 9.27
C LYS A 55 -24.91 -3.92 8.04
N ARG A 56 -24.88 -5.24 8.21
CA ARG A 56 -25.45 -6.21 7.27
C ARG A 56 -26.86 -5.74 6.91
N CYS A 57 -27.12 -5.44 5.63
CA CYS A 57 -28.46 -5.29 5.08
C CYS A 57 -29.21 -6.62 5.26
N VAL A 58 -29.80 -6.88 6.43
CA VAL A 58 -30.58 -8.11 6.66
C VAL A 58 -32.01 -7.97 6.13
N ASN A 59 -32.51 -6.75 5.87
CA ASN A 59 -33.91 -6.52 5.50
C ASN A 59 -34.09 -5.52 4.35
N ALA A 60 -33.42 -5.72 3.20
CA ALA A 60 -33.79 -4.99 1.99
C ALA A 60 -35.14 -5.55 1.48
N ARG A 61 -36.24 -4.82 1.71
CA ARG A 61 -37.45 -5.00 0.89
C ARG A 61 -37.06 -4.76 -0.57
N ALA A 62 -37.50 -5.64 -1.46
CA ALA A 62 -37.03 -5.85 -2.83
C ALA A 62 -37.14 -4.65 -3.80
N GLU A 63 -37.40 -3.44 -3.33
CA GLU A 63 -37.62 -2.24 -4.15
C GLU A 63 -36.76 -1.04 -3.71
N SER A 64 -35.91 -1.20 -2.69
CA SER A 64 -34.89 -0.21 -2.32
C SER A 64 -33.51 -0.81 -2.51
N VAL A 65 -32.75 -0.22 -3.42
CA VAL A 65 -31.31 -0.46 -3.58
C VAL A 65 -30.66 -0.42 -2.20
N CYS A 66 -30.06 -1.52 -1.75
CA CYS A 66 -29.25 -1.52 -0.53
C CYS A 66 -28.01 -0.66 -0.82
N CYS A 67 -27.95 0.55 -0.25
CA CYS A 67 -26.89 1.54 -0.50
C CYS A 67 -25.68 1.38 0.45
N CYS A 68 -25.33 0.16 0.84
CA CYS A 68 -24.21 -0.11 1.74
C CYS A 68 -22.91 -0.31 0.94
N TRP A 69 -22.09 0.74 0.77
CA TRP A 69 -20.95 0.69 -0.18
C TRP A 69 -19.64 1.33 0.30
N GLN A 70 -19.38 1.46 1.60
CA GLN A 70 -17.99 1.49 2.07
C GLN A 70 -17.37 0.10 2.11
N VAL A 71 -16.49 -0.16 1.15
CA VAL A 71 -15.67 -1.37 1.11
C VAL A 71 -14.59 -1.25 2.19
N ASP A 72 -14.57 -2.21 3.11
CA ASP A 72 -13.41 -2.41 3.99
C ASP A 72 -12.27 -2.95 3.13
N TYR A 73 -11.15 -2.23 3.09
CA TYR A 73 -9.98 -2.61 2.30
C TYR A 73 -8.72 -2.40 3.13
N PHE A 74 -7.73 -3.24 2.87
CA PHE A 74 -6.43 -3.10 3.49
C PHE A 74 -5.73 -1.83 2.98
N ASN A 75 -5.46 -0.89 3.87
CA ASN A 75 -4.71 0.31 3.55
C ASN A 75 -3.20 0.00 3.54
N ASN A 76 -2.64 -0.19 2.34
CA ASN A 76 -1.23 -0.47 2.15
C ASN A 76 -0.31 0.75 2.33
N GLN A 77 -0.85 1.93 2.69
CA GLN A 77 -0.04 3.12 3.01
C GLN A 77 1.01 2.80 4.08
N VAL A 78 0.68 1.95 5.07
CA VAL A 78 1.63 1.54 6.10
C VAL A 78 2.85 0.81 5.54
N ILE A 79 2.68 0.06 4.45
CA ILE A 79 3.78 -0.63 3.75
C ILE A 79 4.61 0.38 2.97
N VAL A 80 3.94 1.31 2.27
CA VAL A 80 4.63 2.37 1.52
C VAL A 80 5.44 3.26 2.47
N ASP A 81 4.89 3.63 3.62
CA ASP A 81 5.56 4.43 4.65
C ASP A 81 6.79 3.71 5.19
N LEU A 82 6.69 2.42 5.50
CA LEU A 82 7.84 1.61 5.93
C LEU A 82 8.99 1.64 4.91
N MET A 83 8.68 1.74 3.62
CA MET A 83 9.68 1.77 2.55
C MET A 83 10.29 3.17 2.38
N GLU A 84 9.46 4.20 2.33
CA GLU A 84 9.83 5.54 1.83
C GLU A 84 9.83 6.67 2.86
N GLU A 85 9.47 6.40 4.13
CA GLU A 85 9.44 7.44 5.16
C GLU A 85 10.81 8.14 5.24
N PRO A 86 10.86 9.49 5.15
CA PRO A 86 12.11 10.22 5.25
C PRO A 86 12.82 9.94 6.57
N HIS A 87 14.12 9.65 6.51
CA HIS A 87 14.99 9.39 7.67
C HIS A 87 14.67 8.14 8.49
N LYS A 88 13.64 7.37 8.13
CA LYS A 88 13.24 6.16 8.87
C LYS A 88 12.96 4.96 7.99
N GLY A 89 12.45 5.17 6.78
CA GLY A 89 12.11 4.08 5.87
C GLY A 89 13.33 3.28 5.43
N ILE A 90 13.08 2.06 4.96
CA ILE A 90 14.12 1.12 4.49
C ILE A 90 15.06 1.78 3.48
N ILE A 91 14.53 2.56 2.53
CA ILE A 91 15.34 3.26 1.53
C ILE A 91 16.24 4.32 2.17
N SER A 92 15.74 5.06 3.17
CA SER A 92 16.54 6.07 3.89
C SER A 92 17.70 5.40 4.64
N ILE A 93 17.47 4.26 5.29
CA ILE A 93 18.50 3.51 6.01
C ILE A 93 19.55 2.95 5.04
N LEU A 94 19.13 2.45 3.87
CA LEU A 94 20.04 2.00 2.81
C LEU A 94 20.92 3.15 2.29
N ASP A 95 20.33 4.31 2.01
CA ASP A 95 21.06 5.50 1.56
C ASP A 95 22.10 5.96 2.60
N GLU A 96 21.73 6.01 3.87
CA GLU A 96 22.65 6.34 4.98
C GLU A 96 23.83 5.37 5.05
N ALA A 97 23.56 4.06 4.88
CA ALA A 97 24.59 3.04 4.87
C ALA A 97 25.57 3.22 3.69
N CYS A 98 25.06 3.56 2.50
CA CYS A 98 25.89 3.82 1.32
C CYS A 98 26.76 5.09 1.45
N LEU A 99 26.33 6.07 2.23
CA LEU A 99 27.06 7.32 2.48
C LEU A 99 28.09 7.22 3.61
N THR A 100 28.02 6.16 4.44
CA THR A 100 28.89 6.00 5.60
C THR A 100 30.30 5.60 5.19
N VAL A 101 31.31 6.35 5.68
CA VAL A 101 32.72 6.08 5.39
C VAL A 101 33.23 4.97 6.31
N GLY A 102 33.45 3.77 5.76
CA GLY A 102 33.94 2.61 6.51
C GLY A 102 33.63 1.28 5.81
N ASN A 103 33.93 0.15 6.48
CA ASN A 103 33.53 -1.18 6.00
C ASN A 103 32.06 -1.43 6.33
N VAL A 104 31.16 -0.91 5.50
CA VAL A 104 29.72 -1.21 5.58
C VAL A 104 29.46 -2.53 4.86
N THR A 105 28.79 -3.45 5.54
CA THR A 105 28.35 -4.74 4.97
C THR A 105 26.84 -4.88 5.11
N ASP A 106 26.24 -5.78 4.34
CA ASP A 106 24.79 -6.06 4.41
C ASP A 106 24.33 -6.36 5.84
N MET A 107 25.15 -7.07 6.64
CA MET A 107 24.84 -7.36 8.04
C MET A 107 24.75 -6.09 8.90
N VAL A 108 25.66 -5.13 8.72
CA VAL A 108 25.63 -3.85 9.45
C VAL A 108 24.40 -3.03 9.06
N CYS A 109 23.99 -3.11 7.79
CA CYS A 109 22.77 -2.48 7.32
C CYS A 109 21.53 -3.13 7.93
N LEU A 110 21.48 -4.47 7.98
CA LEU A 110 20.40 -5.23 8.64
C LEU A 110 20.30 -4.90 10.14
N ASP A 111 21.41 -4.85 10.87
CA ASP A 111 21.42 -4.47 12.29
C ASP A 111 20.88 -3.04 12.50
N SER A 112 21.16 -2.15 11.54
CA SER A 112 20.64 -0.78 11.56
C SER A 112 19.14 -0.73 11.30
N MET A 113 18.61 -1.61 10.44
CA MET A 113 17.17 -1.75 10.21
C MET A 113 16.47 -2.25 11.47
N ASP A 114 16.96 -3.33 12.09
CA ASP A 114 16.39 -3.90 13.32
C ASP A 114 16.35 -2.90 14.49
N SER A 115 17.29 -1.94 14.50
CA SER A 115 17.37 -0.93 15.55
C SER A 115 16.50 0.31 15.31
N LYS A 116 16.17 0.61 14.04
CA LYS A 116 15.54 1.89 13.64
C LYS A 116 14.08 1.76 13.20
N LEU A 117 13.67 0.57 12.72
CA LEU A 117 12.31 0.26 12.27
C LEU A 117 11.50 -0.41 13.39
#